data_AF-A0A0M2U3S9-F1
#
_entry.id   AF-A0A0M2U3S9-F1
#
_cell.length_a   1.000
_cell.length_b   1.000
_cell.length_c   1.000
_cell.angle_alpha   90.00
_cell.angle_beta   90.00
_cell.angle_gamma   90.00
#
_symmetry.space_group_name_H-M   'P 1'
#
loop_
_entity.id
_entity.type
_entity.pdbx_description
1 polymer ?
#
loop_
_entity_poly.entity_id
_entity_poly.type
_entity_poly.pdbx_seq_one_letter_code
_entity_poly.pdbx_strand_id
1 'polypeptide(L)'
;MEQKNQKDLKELELPQFDSEEEEAEYWANHSTAPYWDKMEPEEFQVAVERPRKKLISIRLDSDCLERIKVVANRKGIPYQTLIQMWLKEKIQG
;
A
#
# COMPACT_ATOMS: atom_id res chain seq x y z
N MET A 1 -36.67 21.26 -16.82
CA MET A 1 -35.52 21.85 -16.10
C MET A 1 -34.27 21.19 -16.64
N GLU A 2 -33.24 22.01 -16.86
CA GLU A 2 -31.83 21.65 -17.11
C GLU A 2 -31.49 20.93 -18.42
N GLN A 3 -31.49 21.72 -19.50
CA GLN A 3 -30.54 21.50 -20.59
C GLN A 3 -29.23 22.24 -20.23
N LYS A 4 -28.19 21.52 -19.80
CA LYS A 4 -26.78 21.97 -19.82
C LYS A 4 -25.98 20.89 -20.56
N ASN A 5 -26.15 20.85 -21.88
CA ASN A 5 -25.31 21.49 -22.90
C ASN A 5 -23.88 20.93 -22.92
N GLN A 6 -23.63 20.14 -23.97
CA GLN A 6 -22.36 19.51 -24.35
C GLN A 6 -21.26 20.54 -24.72
N LYS A 7 -21.45 21.83 -24.39
CA LYS A 7 -20.59 22.97 -24.73
C LYS A 7 -19.54 23.27 -23.65
N ASP A 8 -19.80 22.89 -22.38
CA ASP A 8 -18.99 23.31 -21.23
C ASP A 8 -17.70 22.49 -21.04
N LEU A 9 -17.55 21.33 -21.69
CA LEU A 9 -16.35 20.47 -21.59
C LEU A 9 -15.14 21.00 -22.35
N LYS A 10 -15.33 21.96 -23.27
CA LYS A 10 -14.29 22.43 -24.19
C LYS A 10 -13.39 23.53 -23.62
N GLU A 11 -13.79 24.14 -22.50
CA GLU A 11 -13.14 25.31 -21.88
C GLU A 11 -12.59 25.05 -20.47
N LEU A 12 -12.55 23.80 -19.99
CA LEU A 12 -11.96 23.50 -18.66
C LEU A 12 -10.43 23.58 -18.70
N GLU A 13 -9.85 24.73 -18.38
CA GLU A 13 -8.41 24.87 -18.15
C GLU A 13 -8.03 24.30 -16.78
N LEU A 14 -6.82 23.76 -16.66
CA LEU A 14 -6.32 23.29 -15.36
C LEU A 14 -6.20 24.51 -14.42
N PRO A 15 -6.78 24.46 -13.22
CA PRO A 15 -6.65 25.54 -12.26
C PRO A 15 -5.18 25.74 -11.87
N GLN A 16 -4.74 26.98 -11.79
CA GLN A 16 -3.45 27.35 -11.22
C GLN A 16 -3.66 27.73 -9.76
N PHE A 17 -2.90 27.11 -8.86
CA PHE A 17 -2.96 27.38 -7.43
C PHE A 17 -1.68 28.10 -7.00
N ASP A 18 -1.83 29.08 -6.10
CA ASP A 18 -0.70 29.81 -5.53
C ASP A 18 -0.09 29.07 -4.30
N SER A 19 -0.79 28.08 -3.75
CA SER A 19 -0.37 27.30 -2.56
C SER A 19 -0.87 25.84 -2.62
N GLU A 20 -0.10 24.92 -2.04
CA GLU A 20 -0.46 23.50 -1.89
C GLU A 20 -1.72 23.29 -1.04
N GLU A 21 -1.97 24.14 -0.04
CA GLU A 21 -3.16 24.06 0.80
C GLU A 21 -4.45 24.35 0.02
N GLU A 22 -4.38 25.31 -0.90
CA GLU A 22 -5.50 25.70 -1.77
C GLU A 22 -5.79 24.61 -2.81
N GLU A 23 -4.74 24.01 -3.37
CA GLU A 23 -4.85 22.87 -4.27
C GLU A 23 -5.52 21.66 -3.58
N ALA A 24 -5.08 21.32 -2.37
CA ALA A 24 -5.64 20.21 -1.60
C ALA A 24 -7.13 20.43 -1.27
N GLU A 25 -7.51 21.65 -0.87
CA GLU A 25 -8.91 21.99 -0.58
C GLU A 25 -9.78 21.98 -1.85
N TYR A 26 -9.25 22.44 -2.97
CA TYR A 26 -9.93 22.37 -4.26
C TYR A 26 -10.21 20.92 -4.68
N TRP A 27 -9.20 20.05 -4.67
CA TRP A 27 -9.35 18.64 -5.07
C TRP A 27 -10.13 17.80 -4.06
N ALA A 28 -10.22 18.21 -2.79
CA ALA A 28 -11.10 17.58 -1.81
C ALA A 28 -12.59 17.80 -2.15
N ASN A 29 -12.91 18.91 -2.81
CA ASN A 29 -14.29 19.32 -3.11
C ASN A 29 -14.67 19.20 -4.60
N HIS A 30 -13.70 19.01 -5.50
CA HIS A 30 -13.93 18.94 -6.95
C HIS A 30 -13.51 17.59 -7.55
N SER A 31 -14.27 17.12 -8.54
CA SER A 31 -13.93 15.89 -9.26
C SER A 31 -12.78 16.11 -10.24
N THR A 32 -11.83 15.18 -10.26
CA THR A 32 -10.69 15.13 -11.21
C THR A 32 -11.07 14.59 -12.59
N ALA A 33 -12.22 13.92 -12.72
CA ALA A 33 -12.65 13.26 -13.96
C ALA A 33 -12.69 14.17 -15.21
N PRO A 34 -13.11 15.45 -15.12
CA PRO A 34 -13.12 16.36 -16.27
C PRO A 34 -11.73 16.81 -16.75
N TYR A 35 -10.69 16.64 -15.92
CA TYR A 35 -9.32 17.09 -16.19
C TYR A 35 -8.38 15.94 -16.59
N TRP A 36 -8.87 14.70 -16.59
CA TRP A 36 -8.07 13.49 -16.78
C TRP A 36 -7.27 13.49 -18.09
N ASP A 37 -7.86 13.96 -19.19
CA ASP A 37 -7.20 14.03 -20.51
C ASP A 37 -6.16 15.16 -20.61
N LYS A 38 -6.12 16.08 -19.64
CA LYS A 38 -5.22 17.23 -19.60
C LYS A 38 -4.13 17.12 -18.54
N MET A 39 -4.26 16.19 -17.60
CA MET A 39 -3.24 15.93 -16.58
C MET A 39 -2.05 15.19 -17.22
N GLU A 40 -0.84 15.64 -16.90
CA GLU A 40 0.36 14.92 -17.28
C GLU A 40 0.57 13.71 -16.36
N PRO A 41 0.89 12.53 -16.91
CA PRO A 41 1.19 11.37 -16.08
C PRO A 41 2.51 11.61 -15.33
N GLU A 42 2.42 11.78 -14.01
CA GLU A 42 3.60 11.87 -13.17
C GLU A 42 4.05 10.47 -12.72
N GLU A 43 5.27 10.08 -13.10
CA GLU A 43 5.90 8.86 -12.62
C GLU A 43 6.52 9.10 -11.24
N PHE A 44 5.76 8.89 -10.18
CA PHE A 44 6.30 8.91 -8.82
C PHE A 44 6.94 7.55 -8.48
N GLN A 45 8.23 7.56 -8.14
CA GLN A 45 8.92 6.38 -7.62
C GLN A 45 8.65 6.24 -6.13
N VAL A 46 7.69 5.39 -5.74
CA VAL A 46 7.57 4.98 -4.35
C VAL A 46 8.70 4.00 -4.03
N ALA A 47 9.70 4.47 -3.29
CA ALA A 47 10.71 3.60 -2.69
C ALA A 47 10.06 2.78 -1.56
N VAL A 48 9.38 1.69 -1.90
CA VAL A 48 8.94 0.72 -0.88
C VAL A 48 10.18 -0.03 -0.39
N GLU A 49 10.73 0.41 0.73
CA GLU A 49 11.80 -0.31 1.41
C GLU A 49 11.28 -1.68 1.85
N ARG A 50 11.64 -2.72 1.09
CA ARG A 50 11.35 -4.09 1.51
C ARG A 50 12.19 -4.40 2.74
N PRO A 51 11.60 -4.86 3.86
CA PRO A 51 12.37 -5.23 5.03
C PRO A 51 13.38 -6.31 4.67
N ARG A 52 14.67 -6.01 4.86
CA ARG A 52 15.76 -6.94 4.55
C ARG A 52 15.68 -8.13 5.49
N LYS A 53 15.41 -9.32 4.96
CA LYS A 53 15.47 -10.58 5.71
C LYS A 53 16.92 -11.05 5.73
N LYS A 54 17.46 -11.28 6.92
CA LYS A 54 18.79 -11.90 7.09
C LYS A 54 18.60 -13.39 7.35
N LEU A 55 19.30 -14.23 6.58
CA LEU A 55 19.40 -15.66 6.87
C LEU A 55 20.34 -15.86 8.05
N ILE A 56 19.86 -16.57 9.06
CA ILE A 56 20.64 -16.93 10.25
C ILE A 56 20.51 -18.44 10.49
N SER A 57 21.61 -19.05 10.95
CA SER A 57 21.60 -20.44 11.41
C SER A 57 21.34 -20.46 12.91
N ILE A 58 20.24 -21.10 13.33
CA ILE A 58 19.88 -21.29 14.74
C ILE A 58 19.89 -22.79 15.03
N ARG A 59 20.49 -23.19 16.16
CA ARG A 59 20.38 -24.56 16.66
C ARG A 59 19.07 -24.72 17.42
N LEU A 60 18.30 -25.74 17.05
CA LEU A 60 17.06 -26.12 17.71
C LEU A 60 17.16 -27.59 18.10
N ASP A 61 16.51 -27.94 19.20
CA ASP A 61 16.31 -29.35 19.54
C ASP A 61 15.45 -30.06 18.47
N SER A 62 15.78 -31.32 18.20
CA SER A 62 15.14 -32.08 17.11
C SER A 62 13.66 -32.36 17.40
N ASP A 63 13.30 -32.68 18.65
CA ASP A 63 11.91 -32.91 19.06
C ASP A 63 11.10 -31.60 18.94
N CYS A 64 11.70 -30.49 19.38
CA CYS A 64 11.09 -29.18 19.24
C CYS A 64 10.77 -28.85 17.78
N LEU A 65 11.71 -29.04 16.86
CA LEU A 65 11.49 -28.77 15.43
C LEU A 65 10.37 -29.63 14.84
N GLU A 66 10.30 -30.91 15.19
CA GLU A 66 9.24 -31.80 14.72
C GLU A 66 7.86 -31.36 15.23
N ARG A 67 7.76 -30.98 16.51
CA ARG A 67 6.50 -30.46 17.08
C ARG A 67 6.06 -29.18 16.39
N ILE A 68 6.98 -28.28 16.05
CA ILE A 68 6.68 -27.06 15.28
C ILE A 68 6.12 -27.42 13.90
N LYS A 69 6.72 -28.39 13.19
CA LYS A 69 6.23 -28.82 11.87
C LYS A 69 4.82 -29.37 11.95
N VAL A 70 4.48 -30.15 12.98
CA VAL A 70 3.13 -30.67 13.20
C VAL A 70 2.13 -29.53 13.38
N VAL A 71 2.45 -28.53 14.22
CA VAL A 71 1.58 -27.37 14.45
C VAL A 71 1.44 -26.53 13.18
N ALA A 72 2.53 -26.34 12.43
CA ALA A 72 2.53 -25.58 11.19
C ALA A 72 1.66 -26.25 10.11
N ASN A 73 1.77 -27.57 9.97
CA ASN A 73 0.95 -28.36 9.04
C ASN A 73 -0.55 -28.27 9.39
N ARG A 74 -0.91 -28.39 10.67
CA ARG A 74 -2.30 -28.22 11.14
C ARG A 74 -2.86 -26.83 10.85
N LYS A 75 -2.00 -25.80 10.86
CA LYS A 75 -2.36 -24.41 10.52
C LYS A 75 -2.30 -24.11 9.03
N GLY A 76 -1.86 -25.05 8.19
CA GLY A 76 -1.71 -24.86 6.75
C GLY A 76 -0.63 -23.84 6.37
N ILE A 77 0.37 -23.62 7.23
CA ILE A 77 1.44 -22.64 6.98
C ILE A 77 2.83 -23.30 7.05
N PRO A 78 3.85 -22.75 6.37
CA PRO A 78 5.23 -23.24 6.50
C PRO A 78 5.74 -23.10 7.94
N TYR A 79 6.50 -24.08 8.41
CA TYR A 79 7.05 -24.07 9.78
C TYR A 79 7.98 -22.87 10.02
N GLN A 80 8.71 -22.42 9.01
CA GLN A 80 9.56 -21.22 9.10
C GLN A 80 8.72 -19.95 9.32
N THR A 81 7.56 -19.85 8.65
CA THR A 81 6.60 -18.75 8.86
C THR A 81 6.05 -18.79 10.27
N LEU A 82 5.66 -19.96 10.77
CA LEU A 82 5.16 -20.13 12.14
C LEU A 82 6.21 -19.68 13.17
N ILE A 83 7.48 -20.09 13.00
CA ILE A 83 8.59 -19.65 13.87
C ILE A 83 8.71 -18.13 13.87
N GLN A 84 8.68 -17.49 12.69
CA GLN A 84 8.76 -16.03 12.59
C GLN A 84 7.59 -15.32 13.28
N MET A 85 6.37 -15.85 13.17
CA MET A 85 5.19 -15.30 13.83
C MET A 85 5.34 -15.35 15.35
N TRP A 86 5.73 -16.50 15.91
CA TRP A 86 5.94 -16.63 17.35
C TRP A 86 7.07 -15.75 17.87
N LEU A 87 8.18 -15.63 17.13
CA LEU A 87 9.26 -14.71 17.50
C LEU A 87 8.79 -13.25 17.54
N LYS A 88 8.01 -12.82 16.54
CA LYS A 88 7.44 -11.47 16.52
C LYS A 88 6.49 -11.23 17.69
N GLU A 89 5.62 -12.19 17.99
CA GLU A 89 4.70 -12.12 19.13
C GLU A 89 5.44 -11.90 20.45
N LYS A 90 6.60 -12.56 20.65
CA LYS A 90 7.40 -12.44 21.89
C LYS A 90 8.28 -11.20 21.96
N ILE A 91 8.53 -10.52 20.85
CA ILE A 91 9.32 -9.27 20.84
C ILE A 91 8.41 -8.04 20.99
N GLN A 92 7.16 -8.14 20.52
CA GLN A 92 6.18 -7.04 20.57
C GLN A 92 5.35 -7.00 21.86
N GLY A 93 5.45 -8.01 22.72
CA GLY A 93 4.85 -8.04 24.06
C GLY A 93 5.90 -7.82 25.14
#